data_AF-A0A930DFS5-F1
#
_entry.id   AF-A0A930DFS5-F1
#
_cell.length_a   1.000
_cell.length_b   1.000
_cell.length_c   1.000
_cell.angle_alpha   90.00
_cell.angle_beta   90.00
_cell.angle_gamma   90.00
#
_symmetry.space_group_name_H-M   'P 1'
#
loop_
_entity.id
_entity.type
_entity.pdbx_description
1 polymer ?
#
loop_
_entity_poly.entity_id
_entity_poly.type
_entity_poly.pdbx_seq_one_letter_code
_entity_poly.pdbx_strand_id
1 'polypeptide(L)'
;MIEKKLRGYILPNILATTGTSCYVLADTIFISMAEGANGITGLNLVLPIFAITFAIGAMIGIGSATKYTLLKSLGDKNSADKYFSNSFFWSFLFSLPFLILGIFVPDVVLKIFGADEVIVNVTHTYVRIILCFSPFFMLNFTFTAFVRNDNSPRIAMAATLISGIFNIIFDYILMFPVGMGMAGA
;
A
#
# COMPACT_ATOMS: atom_id res chain seq x y z
N MET A 1 -2.50 -33.20 -12.19
CA MET A 1 -2.16 -31.95 -12.93
C MET A 1 -2.69 -30.69 -12.25
N ILE A 2 -3.91 -30.72 -11.69
CA ILE A 2 -4.54 -29.59 -10.98
C ILE A 2 -3.80 -29.22 -9.68
N GLU A 3 -3.42 -30.20 -8.85
CA GLU A 3 -2.68 -29.93 -7.60
C GLU A 3 -1.34 -29.21 -7.81
N LYS A 4 -0.61 -29.55 -8.88
CA LYS A 4 0.71 -28.94 -9.17
C LYS A 4 0.57 -27.48 -9.60
N LYS A 5 -0.49 -27.14 -10.36
CA LYS A 5 -0.87 -25.76 -10.68
C LYS A 5 -1.39 -25.02 -9.45
N LEU A 6 -2.23 -25.66 -8.64
CA LEU A 6 -2.80 -25.09 -7.43
C LEU A 6 -1.71 -24.74 -6.40
N ARG A 7 -0.77 -25.66 -6.13
CA ARG A 7 0.40 -25.39 -5.29
C ARG A 7 1.26 -24.27 -5.87
N GLY A 8 1.41 -24.19 -7.20
CA GLY A 8 2.12 -23.11 -7.87
C GLY A 8 1.49 -21.72 -7.73
N TYR A 9 0.21 -21.61 -7.36
CA TYR A 9 -0.49 -20.35 -7.09
C TYR A 9 -0.64 -20.05 -5.60
N ILE A 10 -0.94 -21.07 -4.80
CA ILE A 10 -1.19 -20.93 -3.36
C ILE A 10 0.11 -20.61 -2.63
N LEU A 11 1.19 -21.37 -2.87
CA LEU A 11 2.45 -21.16 -2.14
C LEU A 11 2.98 -19.73 -2.32
N PRO A 12 3.04 -19.18 -3.55
CA PRO A 12 3.53 -17.81 -3.73
C PRO A 12 2.63 -16.75 -3.10
N ASN A 13 1.31 -16.93 -3.11
CA ASN A 13 0.40 -16.00 -2.44
C ASN A 13 0.56 -16.04 -0.92
N ILE A 14 0.66 -17.25 -0.33
CA ILE A 14 0.91 -17.40 1.11
C ILE A 14 2.23 -16.71 1.48
N LEU A 15 3.32 -17.01 0.75
CA LEU A 15 4.63 -16.41 0.99
C LEU A 15 4.60 -14.88 0.84
N ALA A 16 3.90 -14.35 -0.17
CA ALA A 16 3.73 -12.92 -0.33
C ALA A 16 2.99 -12.29 0.86
N THR A 17 1.87 -12.88 1.29
CA THR A 17 1.11 -12.37 2.45
C THR A 17 1.88 -12.50 3.76
N THR A 18 2.64 -13.57 3.96
CA THR A 18 3.51 -13.72 5.13
C THR A 18 4.64 -12.69 5.12
N GLY A 19 5.26 -12.47 3.97
CA GLY A 19 6.25 -11.39 3.80
C GLY A 19 5.65 -10.01 4.09
N THR A 20 4.40 -9.78 3.68
CA THR A 20 3.67 -8.55 4.02
C THR A 20 3.52 -8.39 5.53
N SER A 21 3.09 -9.43 6.24
CA SER A 21 3.00 -9.41 7.70
C SER A 21 4.35 -9.16 8.38
N CYS A 22 5.44 -9.72 7.87
CA CYS A 22 6.78 -9.52 8.43
C CYS A 22 7.26 -8.07 8.33
N TYR A 23 7.02 -7.38 7.21
CA TYR A 23 7.41 -5.96 7.11
C TYR A 23 6.56 -5.10 8.04
N VAL A 24 5.23 -5.28 8.08
CA VAL A 24 4.36 -4.49 8.97
C VAL A 24 4.79 -4.62 10.44
N LEU A 25 5.20 -5.82 10.85
CA LEU A 25 5.76 -6.05 12.18
C LEU A 25 7.09 -5.33 12.39
N ALA A 26 7.99 -5.36 11.42
CA ALA A 26 9.26 -4.65 11.48
C ALA A 26 9.05 -3.14 11.61
N ASP A 27 8.18 -2.54 10.78
CA ASP A 27 7.86 -1.10 10.81
C ASP A 27 7.31 -0.71 12.19
N THR A 28 6.39 -1.50 12.72
CA THR A 28 5.80 -1.27 14.05
C THR A 28 6.86 -1.32 15.15
N ILE A 29 7.79 -2.27 15.08
CA ILE A 29 8.89 -2.40 16.05
C ILE A 29 9.84 -1.20 15.91
N PHE A 30 10.21 -0.79 14.70
CA PHE A 30 11.10 0.35 14.48
C PHE A 30 10.50 1.67 14.95
N ILE A 31 9.21 1.93 14.64
CA ILE A 31 8.48 3.10 15.13
C ILE A 31 8.40 3.09 16.66
N SER A 32 8.13 1.94 17.27
CA SER A 32 8.13 1.77 18.73
C SER A 32 9.49 2.08 19.35
N MET A 33 10.59 1.64 18.72
CA MET A 33 11.95 1.92 19.20
C MET A 33 12.37 3.38 19.00
N ALA A 34 11.91 4.04 17.94
CA ALA A 34 12.27 5.42 17.62
C ALA A 34 11.48 6.46 18.43
N GLU A 35 10.16 6.28 18.56
CA GLU A 35 9.24 7.30 19.11
C GLU A 35 8.40 6.79 20.30
N GLY A 36 8.59 5.55 20.73
CA GLY A 36 7.93 4.97 21.90
C GLY A 36 6.41 4.86 21.76
N ALA A 37 5.71 5.03 22.88
CA ALA A 37 4.26 4.90 22.96
C ALA A 37 3.52 5.92 22.08
N ASN A 38 4.06 7.13 21.92
CA ASN A 38 3.46 8.18 21.11
C ASN A 38 3.50 7.83 19.62
N GLY A 39 4.60 7.25 19.14
CA GLY A 39 4.71 6.74 17.77
C GLY A 39 3.69 5.64 17.47
N ILE A 40 3.53 4.66 18.37
CA ILE A 40 2.54 3.59 18.18
C ILE A 40 1.11 4.14 18.17
N THR A 41 0.79 5.07 19.08
CA THR A 41 -0.51 5.75 19.09
C THR A 41 -0.76 6.48 17.78
N GLY A 42 0.22 7.25 17.31
CA GLY A 42 0.18 7.90 16.00
C GLY A 42 -0.11 6.92 14.88
N LEU A 43 0.64 5.81 14.80
CA LEU A 43 0.46 4.78 13.78
C LEU A 43 -0.97 4.23 13.78
N ASN A 44 -1.51 3.92 14.97
CA ASN A 44 -2.88 3.42 15.11
C ASN A 44 -3.95 4.39 14.61
N LEU A 45 -3.72 5.70 14.71
CA LEU A 45 -4.62 6.71 14.14
C LEU A 45 -4.53 6.81 12.61
N VAL A 46 -3.39 6.42 12.03
CA VAL A 46 -3.17 6.45 10.58
C VAL A 46 -3.66 5.17 9.89
N LEU A 47 -3.67 4.03 10.60
CA LEU A 47 -4.14 2.75 10.04
C LEU A 47 -5.53 2.82 9.36
N PRO A 48 -6.55 3.49 9.93
CA PRO A 48 -7.83 3.66 9.24
C PRO A 48 -7.73 4.41 7.91
N ILE A 49 -6.87 5.43 7.83
CA ILE A 49 -6.62 6.20 6.61
C ILE A 49 -6.03 5.27 5.55
N PHE A 50 -5.01 4.50 5.93
CA PHE A 50 -4.38 3.52 5.05
C PHE A 50 -5.37 2.45 4.58
N ALA A 51 -6.23 1.95 5.49
CA ALA A 51 -7.25 0.96 5.17
C ALA A 51 -8.26 1.47 4.14
N ILE A 52 -8.69 2.73 4.23
CA ILE A 52 -9.58 3.36 3.25
C ILE A 52 -8.88 3.50 1.89
N THR A 53 -7.66 4.02 1.87
CA THR A 53 -6.87 4.16 0.63
C THR A 53 -6.64 2.79 -0.03
N PHE A 54 -6.27 1.78 0.75
CA PHE A 54 -6.14 0.40 0.30
C PHE A 54 -7.46 -0.16 -0.23
N ALA A 55 -8.57 0.03 0.48
CA ALA A 55 -9.88 -0.49 0.06
C ALA A 55 -10.32 0.07 -1.29
N ILE A 56 -10.15 1.37 -1.52
CA ILE A 56 -10.49 2.01 -2.80
C ILE A 56 -9.55 1.51 -3.91
N GLY A 57 -8.24 1.49 -3.66
CA GLY A 57 -7.26 0.99 -4.63
C GLY A 57 -7.49 -0.49 -5.00
N ALA A 58 -7.79 -1.33 -4.01
CA ALA A 58 -8.12 -2.73 -4.20
C ALA A 58 -9.44 -2.91 -4.97
N MET A 59 -10.47 -2.11 -4.66
CA MET A 59 -11.76 -2.14 -5.38
C MET A 59 -11.57 -1.85 -6.87
N ILE A 60 -10.83 -0.79 -7.21
CA ILE A 60 -10.55 -0.42 -8.61
C ILE A 60 -9.66 -1.48 -9.27
N GLY A 61 -8.58 -1.88 -8.60
CA GLY A 61 -7.61 -2.84 -9.13
C GLY A 61 -8.19 -4.22 -9.38
N ILE A 62 -8.78 -4.84 -8.37
CA ILE A 62 -9.35 -6.19 -8.47
C ILE A 62 -10.55 -6.21 -9.41
N GLY A 63 -11.43 -5.20 -9.35
CA GLY A 63 -12.59 -5.09 -10.24
C GLY A 63 -12.18 -4.97 -11.71
N SER A 64 -11.23 -4.09 -12.01
CA SER A 64 -10.75 -3.86 -13.38
C SER A 64 -9.93 -5.03 -13.91
N ALA A 65 -9.06 -5.62 -13.09
CA ALA A 65 -8.26 -6.79 -13.47
C ALA A 65 -9.12 -8.03 -13.77
N THR A 66 -10.22 -8.21 -13.03
CA THR A 66 -11.19 -9.29 -13.31
C THR A 66 -11.83 -9.11 -14.67
N LYS A 67 -12.31 -7.90 -15.00
CA LYS A 67 -12.95 -7.62 -16.29
C LYS A 67 -11.95 -7.68 -17.46
N TYR A 68 -10.72 -7.21 -17.24
CA TYR A 68 -9.60 -7.32 -18.18
C TYR A 68 -9.34 -8.77 -18.57
N THR A 69 -9.18 -9.65 -17.58
CA THR A 69 -8.88 -11.07 -17.80
C THR A 69 -10.01 -11.78 -18.53
N LEU A 70 -11.27 -11.46 -18.19
CA LEU A 70 -12.44 -11.99 -18.87
C LEU A 70 -12.47 -11.60 -20.35
N LEU A 71 -12.32 -10.31 -20.67
CA LEU A 71 -12.34 -9.82 -22.06
C LEU A 71 -11.16 -10.35 -22.89
N LYS A 72 -9.97 -10.43 -22.27
CA LYS A 72 -8.79 -11.05 -22.90
C LYS A 72 -9.02 -12.52 -23.24
N SER A 73 -9.72 -13.25 -22.37
CA SER A 73 -10.08 -14.66 -22.62
C SER A 73 -11.11 -14.85 -23.74
N LEU A 74 -11.97 -13.84 -23.96
CA LEU A 74 -12.95 -13.80 -25.06
C LEU A 74 -12.36 -13.31 -26.39
N GLY A 75 -11.07 -12.94 -26.42
CA GLY A 75 -10.37 -12.47 -27.62
C GLY A 75 -10.51 -10.96 -27.90
N ASP A 76 -11.25 -10.21 -27.08
CA ASP A 76 -11.43 -8.77 -27.24
C ASP A 76 -10.35 -7.97 -26.50
N LYS A 77 -9.14 -7.94 -27.09
CA LYS A 77 -7.98 -7.25 -26.54
C LYS A 77 -8.17 -5.73 -26.45
N ASN A 78 -8.83 -5.13 -27.45
CA ASN A 78 -9.03 -3.68 -27.51
C ASN A 78 -9.90 -3.18 -26.35
N SER A 79 -10.96 -3.91 -26.01
CA SER A 79 -11.76 -3.59 -24.84
C SER A 79 -11.02 -3.86 -23.54
N ALA A 80 -10.22 -4.94 -23.46
CA ALA A 80 -9.42 -5.25 -22.28
C ALA A 80 -8.44 -4.10 -21.94
N ASP A 81 -7.68 -3.60 -22.91
CA ASP A 81 -6.68 -2.54 -22.69
C ASP A 81 -7.30 -1.21 -22.25
N LYS A 82 -8.57 -0.96 -22.63
CA LYS A 82 -9.34 0.18 -22.11
C LYS A 82 -9.64 0.04 -20.63
N TYR A 83 -9.97 -1.16 -20.12
CA TYR A 83 -10.17 -1.38 -18.68
C TYR A 83 -8.88 -1.22 -17.89
N PHE A 84 -7.75 -1.64 -18.45
CA PHE A 84 -6.43 -1.36 -17.87
C PHE A 84 -6.23 0.15 -17.75
N SER A 85 -6.26 0.89 -18.87
CA SER A 85 -6.03 2.34 -18.90
C SER A 85 -7.01 3.13 -18.01
N ASN A 86 -8.29 2.74 -18.01
CA ASN A 86 -9.30 3.35 -17.14
C ASN A 86 -9.01 3.10 -15.66
N SER A 87 -8.52 1.91 -15.29
CA SER A 87 -8.17 1.63 -13.89
C SER A 87 -7.07 2.56 -13.39
N PHE A 88 -6.07 2.87 -14.21
CA PHE A 88 -5.03 3.85 -13.90
C PHE A 88 -5.61 5.25 -13.69
N PHE A 89 -6.43 5.68 -14.63
CA PHE A 89 -7.07 6.99 -14.57
C PHE A 89 -7.93 7.15 -13.31
N TRP A 90 -8.78 6.16 -13.01
CA TRP A 90 -9.64 6.19 -11.84
C TRP A 90 -8.84 6.06 -10.53
N SER A 91 -7.85 5.17 -10.45
CA SER A 91 -7.00 5.06 -9.25
C SER A 91 -6.26 6.36 -8.97
N PHE A 92 -5.75 7.05 -10.00
CA PHE A 92 -5.16 8.37 -9.85
C PHE A 92 -6.19 9.42 -9.41
N LEU A 93 -7.34 9.48 -10.07
CA LEU A 93 -8.40 10.45 -9.76
C LEU A 93 -8.92 10.30 -8.32
N PHE A 94 -9.14 9.08 -7.85
CA PHE A 94 -9.59 8.81 -6.47
C PHE A 94 -8.50 9.04 -5.42
N SER A 95 -7.23 9.08 -5.81
CA SER A 95 -6.12 9.42 -4.91
C SER A 95 -5.93 10.93 -4.71
N LEU A 96 -6.39 11.77 -5.66
CA LEU A 96 -6.23 13.22 -5.59
C LEU A 96 -6.82 13.86 -4.32
N PRO A 97 -8.00 13.47 -3.81
CA PRO A 97 -8.50 13.98 -2.54
C PRO A 97 -7.53 13.73 -1.37
N PHE A 98 -6.91 12.54 -1.31
CA PHE A 98 -5.94 12.20 -0.27
C PHE A 98 -4.66 13.02 -0.42
N LEU A 99 -4.15 13.20 -1.64
CA LEU A 99 -3.02 14.09 -1.95
C LEU A 99 -3.29 15.52 -1.47
N ILE A 100 -4.45 16.08 -1.80
CA ILE A 100 -4.84 17.45 -1.42
C ILE A 100 -4.92 17.57 0.11
N LEU A 101 -5.53 16.60 0.79
CA LEU A 101 -5.59 16.59 2.25
C LEU A 101 -4.20 16.53 2.88
N GLY A 102 -3.27 15.76 2.31
CA GLY A 102 -1.88 15.67 2.76
C GLY A 102 -1.11 16.98 2.61
N ILE A 103 -1.34 17.73 1.53
CA ILE A 103 -0.62 18.99 1.27
C ILE A 103 -1.14 20.13 2.16
N PHE A 104 -2.46 20.25 2.30
CA PHE A 104 -3.06 21.45 2.88
C PHE A 104 -3.46 21.30 4.36
N VAL A 105 -3.92 20.13 4.80
CA VAL A 105 -4.54 19.97 6.13
C VAL A 105 -4.28 18.58 6.77
N PRO A 106 -3.02 18.09 6.83
CA PRO A 106 -2.72 16.81 7.48
C PRO A 106 -3.08 16.78 8.98
N ASP A 107 -2.92 17.90 9.69
CA ASP A 107 -3.25 18.02 11.12
C ASP A 107 -4.75 17.85 11.39
N VAL A 108 -5.59 18.41 10.51
CA VAL A 108 -7.05 18.34 10.65
C VAL A 108 -7.51 16.89 10.48
N VAL A 109 -6.89 16.16 9.54
CA VAL A 109 -7.16 14.74 9.36
C VAL A 109 -6.82 13.99 10.65
N LEU A 110 -5.62 14.18 11.22
CA LEU A 110 -5.22 13.55 12.48
C LEU A 110 -6.17 13.88 13.64
N LYS A 111 -6.59 15.14 13.77
CA LYS A 111 -7.53 15.58 14.82
C LYS A 111 -8.91 14.95 14.67
N ILE A 112 -9.41 14.74 13.44
CA ILE A 112 -10.69 14.04 13.20
C ILE A 112 -10.63 12.60 13.70
N PHE A 113 -9.46 11.95 13.56
CA PHE A 113 -9.24 10.59 14.08
C PHE A 113 -8.95 10.56 15.59
N GLY A 114 -8.92 11.70 16.27
CA GLY A 114 -8.79 11.80 17.73
C GLY A 114 -7.37 12.04 18.23
N ALA A 115 -6.45 12.52 17.38
CA ALA A 115 -5.11 12.90 17.81
C ALA A 115 -5.14 14.16 18.71
N ASP A 116 -4.42 14.11 19.84
CA ASP A 116 -4.11 15.29 20.64
C ASP A 116 -2.89 16.05 20.07
N GLU A 117 -2.53 17.19 20.66
CA GLU A 117 -1.43 18.02 20.15
C GLU A 117 -0.06 17.31 20.17
N VAL A 118 0.16 16.41 21.13
CA VAL A 118 1.41 15.65 21.25
C VAL A 118 1.51 14.63 20.12
N ILE A 119 0.45 13.87 19.87
CA ILE A 119 0.39 12.88 18.79
C ILE A 119 0.41 13.54 17.42
N VAL A 120 -0.27 14.69 17.25
CA VAL A 120 -0.18 15.47 16.01
C VAL A 120 1.27 15.86 15.73
N ASN A 121 2.02 16.37 16.71
CA ASN A 121 3.39 16.82 16.50
C ASN A 121 4.34 15.67 16.07
N VAL A 122 4.17 14.47 16.65
CA VAL A 122 4.97 13.28 16.31
C VAL A 122 4.56 12.69 14.94
N THR A 123 3.27 12.71 14.61
CA THR A 123 2.72 11.96 13.46
C THR A 123 2.47 12.83 12.22
N HIS A 124 2.50 14.17 12.36
CA HIS A 124 2.15 15.11 11.28
C HIS A 124 2.95 14.84 10.00
N THR A 125 4.27 14.74 10.12
CA THR A 125 5.16 14.51 8.97
C THR A 125 4.89 13.15 8.32
N TYR A 126 4.64 12.12 9.12
CA TYR A 126 4.32 10.77 8.65
C TYR A 126 2.99 10.72 7.88
N VAL A 127 1.91 11.30 8.44
CA VAL A 127 0.61 11.39 7.75
C VAL A 127 0.72 12.19 6.47
N ARG A 128 1.46 13.30 6.50
CA ARG A 128 1.68 14.13 5.32
C ARG A 128 2.34 13.33 4.21
N ILE A 129 3.39 12.56 4.52
CA ILE A 129 4.07 11.69 3.55
C ILE A 129 3.09 10.66 3.00
N ILE A 130 2.38 9.91 3.85
CA ILE A 130 1.43 8.87 3.41
C ILE A 130 0.35 9.44 2.50
N LEU A 131 -0.27 10.55 2.89
CA LEU A 131 -1.31 11.20 2.11
C LEU A 131 -0.77 11.72 0.78
N CYS A 132 0.42 12.31 0.76
CA CYS A 132 1.06 12.77 -0.48
C CYS A 132 1.44 11.60 -1.40
N PHE A 133 1.85 10.47 -0.84
CA PHE A 133 2.20 9.26 -1.58
C PHE A 133 1.01 8.35 -1.89
N SER A 134 -0.20 8.69 -1.43
CA SER A 134 -1.42 7.94 -1.71
C SER A 134 -1.68 7.63 -3.19
N PRO A 135 -1.35 8.49 -4.19
CA PRO A 135 -1.48 8.12 -5.59
C PRO A 135 -0.60 6.95 -5.98
N PHE A 136 0.64 6.93 -5.49
CA PHE A 136 1.59 5.86 -5.77
C PHE A 136 1.15 4.55 -5.12
N PHE A 137 0.64 4.60 -3.88
CA PHE A 137 0.10 3.41 -3.21
C PHE A 137 -1.11 2.82 -3.95
N MET A 138 -2.10 3.65 -4.31
CA MET A 138 -3.29 3.17 -5.02
C MET A 138 -2.95 2.60 -6.40
N LEU A 139 -2.03 3.23 -7.13
CA LEU A 139 -1.52 2.70 -8.39
C LEU A 139 -0.75 1.39 -8.21
N ASN A 140 0.06 1.27 -7.16
CA ASN A 140 0.78 0.04 -6.84
C ASN A 140 -0.18 -1.12 -6.54
N PHE A 141 -1.23 -0.89 -5.75
CA PHE A 141 -2.26 -1.91 -5.48
C PHE A 141 -3.00 -2.31 -6.75
N THR A 142 -3.31 -1.34 -7.62
CA THR A 142 -3.91 -1.59 -8.92
C THR A 142 -3.01 -2.49 -9.78
N PHE A 143 -1.74 -2.11 -9.97
CA PHE A 143 -0.76 -2.91 -10.71
C PHE A 143 -0.61 -4.33 -10.16
N THR A 144 -0.48 -4.46 -8.84
CA THR A 144 -0.32 -5.76 -8.18
C THR A 144 -1.53 -6.67 -8.44
N ALA A 145 -2.75 -6.11 -8.49
CA ALA A 145 -3.96 -6.86 -8.85
C ALA A 145 -3.93 -7.36 -10.31
N PHE A 146 -3.47 -6.55 -11.26
CA PHE A 146 -3.31 -6.96 -12.66
C PHE A 146 -2.22 -8.03 -12.84
N VAL A 147 -1.04 -7.85 -12.23
CA VAL A 147 0.07 -8.82 -12.31
C VAL A 147 -0.32 -10.18 -11.72
N ARG A 148 -1.08 -10.19 -10.62
CA ARG A 148 -1.62 -11.43 -10.04
C ARG A 148 -2.60 -12.15 -10.98
N ASN A 149 -3.36 -11.41 -11.78
CA ASN A 149 -4.32 -11.97 -12.73
C ASN A 149 -3.66 -12.47 -14.03
N ASP A 150 -2.55 -11.88 -14.49
CA ASP A 150 -1.91 -12.22 -15.77
C ASP A 150 -1.00 -13.47 -15.71
N ASN A 151 -1.43 -14.50 -14.96
CA ASN A 151 -0.80 -15.82 -14.81
C ASN A 151 0.66 -15.86 -14.30
N SER A 152 1.18 -14.78 -13.71
CA SER A 152 2.56 -14.73 -13.19
C SER A 152 2.65 -14.46 -11.68
N PRO A 153 2.01 -15.28 -10.81
CA PRO A 153 2.00 -15.07 -9.36
C PRO A 153 3.39 -15.12 -8.72
N ARG A 154 4.36 -15.80 -9.35
CA ARG A 154 5.76 -15.81 -8.89
C ARG A 154 6.44 -14.44 -9.02
N ILE A 155 6.12 -13.68 -10.07
CA ILE A 155 6.65 -12.32 -10.27
C ILE A 155 6.03 -11.39 -9.23
N ALA A 156 4.72 -11.51 -8.98
CA ALA A 156 4.05 -10.76 -7.93
C ALA A 156 4.67 -11.04 -6.55
N MET A 157 4.90 -12.31 -6.21
CA MET A 157 5.55 -12.69 -4.95
C MET A 157 6.96 -12.11 -4.82
N ALA A 158 7.79 -12.26 -5.86
CA ALA A 158 9.15 -11.72 -5.85
C ALA A 158 9.15 -10.19 -5.70
N ALA A 159 8.25 -9.49 -6.40
CA ALA A 159 8.10 -8.04 -6.27
C ALA A 159 7.70 -7.63 -4.85
N THR A 160 6.73 -8.32 -4.23
CA THR A 160 6.32 -8.03 -2.84
C THR A 160 7.46 -8.29 -1.84
N LEU A 161 8.19 -9.40 -1.99
CA LEU A 161 9.31 -9.73 -1.09
C LEU A 161 10.47 -8.75 -1.22
N ILE A 162 10.87 -8.43 -2.46
CA ILE A 162 11.94 -7.46 -2.71
C ILE A 162 11.53 -6.08 -2.19
N SER A 163 10.28 -5.66 -2.42
CA SER A 163 9.74 -4.40 -1.90
C SER A 163 9.75 -4.36 -0.38
N GLY A 164 9.33 -5.44 0.29
CA GLY A 164 9.33 -5.52 1.76
C GLY A 164 10.73 -5.50 2.37
N ILE A 165 11.68 -6.23 1.78
CA ILE A 165 13.08 -6.20 2.24
C ILE A 165 13.68 -4.80 2.03
N PHE A 166 13.40 -4.17 0.89
CA PHE A 166 13.86 -2.82 0.60
C PHE A 166 13.32 -1.80 1.60
N ASN A 167 12.02 -1.89 1.91
CA ASN A 167 11.37 -1.04 2.92
C ASN A 167 12.00 -1.24 4.30
N ILE A 168 12.12 -2.46 4.83
CA ILE A 168 12.76 -2.71 6.14
C ILE A 168 14.18 -2.12 6.23
N ILE A 169 14.98 -2.24 5.16
CA ILE A 169 16.35 -1.69 5.13
C ILE A 169 16.32 -0.16 5.12
N PHE A 170 15.48 0.44 4.28
CA PHE A 170 15.37 1.89 4.19
C PHE A 170 14.81 2.50 5.46
N ASP A 171 13.80 1.89 6.05
CA ASP A 171 13.16 2.31 7.28
C ASP A 171 14.19 2.32 8.42
N TYR A 172 15.03 1.27 8.53
CA TYR A 172 16.13 1.27 9.49
C TYR A 172 17.12 2.42 9.25
N ILE A 173 17.53 2.66 8.00
CA ILE A 173 18.51 3.70 7.65
C ILE A 173 17.95 5.11 7.88
N LEU A 174 16.71 5.35 7.50
CA LEU A 174 16.06 6.66 7.61
C LEU A 174 15.68 6.99 9.04
N MET A 175 15.20 6.01 9.82
CA MET A 175 14.84 6.22 11.22
C MET A 175 16.05 6.43 12.12
N PHE A 176 17.07 5.55 12.04
CA PHE A 176 18.15 5.52 13.02
C PHE A 176 19.37 6.38 12.60
N PRO A 177 20.12 6.06 11.52
CA PRO A 177 21.24 6.90 11.06
C PRO A 177 20.89 8.32 10.65
N VAL A 178 19.78 8.51 9.91
CA VAL A 178 19.37 9.85 9.41
C VAL A 178 18.53 10.60 10.45
N GLY A 179 18.04 9.92 11.48
CA GLY A 179 17.32 10.53 12.60
C GLY A 179 15.97 11.11 12.22
N MET A 180 15.32 10.61 11.17
CA MET A 180 14.00 11.11 10.73
C MET A 180 12.84 10.64 11.62
N GLY A 181 13.12 9.81 12.64
CA GLY A 181 12.10 9.31 13.56
C GLY A 181 10.97 8.61 12.80
N MET A 182 9.71 8.81 13.22
CA MET A 182 8.55 8.22 12.53
C MET A 182 8.44 8.59 11.04
N ALA A 183 8.96 9.74 10.61
CA ALA A 183 8.88 10.15 9.20
C ALA A 183 9.75 9.32 8.25
N GLY A 184 10.68 8.53 8.81
CA GLY A 184 11.55 7.63 8.05
C GLY A 184 10.99 6.22 7.85
N ALA A 185 9.88 5.87 8.51
CA ALA A 185 9.11 4.64 8.28
C ALA A 185 8.16 4.82 7.08
#